data_AF-A0A4Y7NP39-F1
#
_entry.id   AF-A0A4Y7NP39-F1
#
_cell.length_a   1.000
_cell.length_b   1.000
_cell.length_c   1.000
_cell.angle_alpha   90.00
_cell.angle_beta   90.00
_cell.angle_gamma   90.00
#
_symmetry.space_group_name_H-M   'P 1'
#
loop_
_entity.id
_entity.type
_entity.pdbx_description
1 polymer ?
#
loop_
_entity_poly.entity_id
_entity_poly.type
_entity_poly.pdbx_seq_one_letter_code
_entity_poly.pdbx_strand_id
1 'polypeptide(L)'
;MFTVMNWFSGKLKDFATSELKIGKLNCTAIELDGYAKAKKVWKDFPKIDAIVFIIDASDISRFPASKNEFTSILSDEQLSHCPILILGNKIDVPGAHSEMEIRAFFLLKNLTGKLHIPEEGISALSNDLLNSFEKSNQEHEIEENRKKLENQDNGKDEGCVGSVVAQHYNQLSERGVAERKESRIFHMRNLNNWIKSRIIGNILDRIRKENGPHCRLNVLDLGCGKGGDLLKWERGHVHHVVCADIAETSIEQCKERYAKLKSRSRQVFTAEFIATDCSKTSVMEKMENPELKIDLVSCQFAFHYSFESLPQAEQMLANVSSNLQPGGYFIGTTTDAYDIMRRLGRDQNSNNRKFGNGIFSVEFPPETPLDPPPLFGAKYNFHLEEVVDCPEFLVHFPTFEKLASKYGLKLVKKTRFEEFVPDEIEGGKELLMRMKALEAYPPFANQESVGQDRDDYVHAQEHIDSSGNAEGFRPKIGTLSKAEWEAVSLYLVYIFRKEDVSKERKRRHSSSSNDGEHSGDQGKRNVSK
;
A
#
# COMPACT_ATOMS: atom_id res chain seq x y z
N MET A 1 -23.33 11.55 -26.56
CA MET A 1 -24.19 12.23 -25.58
C MET A 1 -23.28 12.65 -24.45
N PHE A 2 -23.13 13.95 -24.21
CA PHE A 2 -22.25 14.48 -23.17
C PHE A 2 -23.04 15.40 -22.26
N THR A 3 -22.80 15.33 -20.96
CA THR A 3 -23.58 16.08 -19.98
C THR A 3 -22.67 17.10 -19.29
N VAL A 4 -23.07 18.37 -19.33
CA VAL A 4 -22.39 19.50 -18.69
C VAL A 4 -23.09 19.83 -17.37
N MET A 5 -22.34 19.95 -16.28
CA MET A 5 -22.90 20.36 -14.98
C MET A 5 -22.51 21.81 -14.62
N ASN A 6 -23.51 22.62 -14.24
CA ASN A 6 -23.31 24.02 -13.84
C ASN A 6 -23.97 24.32 -12.47
N TRP A 7 -23.24 25.02 -11.59
CA TRP A 7 -23.62 25.34 -10.22
C TRP A 7 -24.44 26.64 -10.04
N PHE A 8 -24.63 27.47 -11.06
CA PHE A 8 -25.43 28.70 -10.95
C PHE A 8 -26.76 28.66 -11.72
N SER A 9 -27.84 29.07 -11.05
CA SER A 9 -29.20 29.12 -11.60
C SER A 9 -29.37 30.28 -12.59
N GLY A 10 -29.24 30.00 -13.88
CA GLY A 10 -29.69 30.88 -14.96
C GLY A 10 -30.33 30.02 -16.04
N LYS A 11 -31.64 30.20 -16.30
CA LYS A 11 -32.37 29.42 -17.29
C LYS A 11 -31.85 29.72 -18.70
N LEU A 12 -31.23 28.72 -19.35
CA LEU A 12 -30.99 28.69 -20.79
C LEU A 12 -32.14 27.91 -21.46
N LYS A 13 -32.68 28.45 -22.56
CA LYS A 13 -34.03 28.11 -23.06
C LYS A 13 -34.13 26.90 -23.99
N ASP A 14 -33.03 26.27 -24.40
CA ASP A 14 -33.06 25.34 -25.55
C ASP A 14 -32.37 23.97 -25.33
N PHE A 15 -32.09 23.58 -24.08
CA PHE A 15 -31.49 22.27 -23.76
C PHE A 15 -32.29 21.50 -22.71
N ALA A 16 -32.25 20.17 -22.79
CA ALA A 16 -32.81 19.31 -21.74
C ALA A 16 -31.97 19.50 -20.45
N THR A 17 -32.54 20.23 -19.49
CA THR A 17 -31.92 20.49 -18.19
C THR A 17 -32.60 19.68 -17.10
N SER A 18 -31.81 18.93 -16.33
CA SER A 18 -32.28 18.16 -15.18
C SER A 18 -31.62 18.67 -13.91
N GLU A 19 -32.42 19.07 -12.91
CA GLU A 19 -31.92 19.37 -11.58
C GLU A 19 -31.75 18.06 -10.79
N LEU A 20 -30.54 17.84 -10.27
CA LEU A 20 -30.16 16.65 -9.53
C LEU A 20 -29.72 17.06 -8.12
N LYS A 21 -30.26 16.39 -7.10
CA LYS A 21 -29.82 16.57 -5.72
C LYS A 21 -29.08 15.33 -5.24
N ILE A 22 -27.78 15.46 -4.99
CA ILE A 22 -26.92 14.38 -4.51
C ILE A 22 -26.42 14.75 -3.12
N GLY A 23 -27.07 14.20 -2.08
CA GLY A 23 -26.81 14.55 -0.69
C GLY A 23 -27.12 16.01 -0.38
N LYS A 24 -26.08 16.80 -0.04
CA LYS A 24 -26.20 18.25 0.19
C LYS A 24 -25.96 19.10 -1.07
N LEU A 25 -25.64 18.48 -2.21
CA LEU A 25 -25.30 19.16 -3.46
C LEU A 25 -26.52 19.26 -4.37
N ASN A 26 -26.73 20.44 -4.96
CA ASN A 26 -27.69 20.65 -6.05
C ASN A 26 -26.90 20.90 -7.33
N CYS A 27 -27.13 20.08 -8.36
CA CYS A 27 -26.43 20.16 -9.63
C CYS A 27 -27.45 20.34 -10.76
N THR A 28 -27.16 21.19 -11.73
CA THR A 28 -27.94 21.26 -12.98
C THR A 28 -27.18 20.49 -14.05
N ALA A 29 -27.74 19.40 -14.54
CA ALA A 29 -27.19 18.63 -15.65
C ALA A 29 -27.83 19.10 -16.97
N ILE A 30 -27.00 19.38 -17.97
CA ILE A 30 -27.42 19.77 -19.31
C ILE A 30 -26.96 18.70 -20.29
N GLU A 31 -27.90 18.02 -20.93
CA GLU A 31 -27.60 16.98 -21.90
C GLU A 31 -27.35 17.58 -23.28
N LEU A 32 -26.24 17.18 -23.91
CA LEU A 32 -25.84 17.64 -25.22
C LEU A 32 -25.76 16.43 -26.17
N ASP A 33 -26.55 16.49 -27.24
CA ASP A 33 -26.64 15.42 -28.23
C ASP A 33 -25.42 15.43 -29.18
N GLY A 34 -25.05 14.26 -29.69
CA GLY A 34 -23.85 14.03 -30.50
C GLY A 34 -23.94 14.48 -31.95
N TYR A 35 -24.99 15.21 -32.34
CA TYR A 35 -25.17 15.69 -33.71
C TYR A 35 -24.20 16.83 -34.04
N ALA A 36 -23.65 16.82 -35.26
CA ALA A 36 -22.59 17.73 -35.71
C ALA A 36 -22.90 19.24 -35.59
N LYS A 37 -24.17 19.63 -35.44
CA LYS A 37 -24.61 21.02 -35.24
C LYS A 37 -24.58 21.50 -33.76
N ALA A 38 -24.34 20.61 -32.79
CA ALA A 38 -24.26 20.95 -31.36
C ALA A 38 -22.81 21.12 -30.84
N LYS A 39 -21.81 21.08 -31.73
CA LYS A 39 -20.40 21.18 -31.35
C LYS A 39 -20.09 22.58 -30.83
N LYS A 40 -19.62 22.65 -29.57
CA LYS A 40 -19.14 23.84 -28.84
C LYS A 40 -20.17 24.72 -28.15
N VAL A 41 -21.43 24.30 -28.02
CA VAL A 41 -22.41 25.06 -27.21
C VAL A 41 -21.98 25.21 -25.75
N TRP A 42 -21.10 24.32 -25.28
CA TRP A 42 -20.54 24.44 -23.94
C TRP A 42 -19.75 25.73 -23.69
N LYS A 43 -19.27 26.39 -24.75
CA LYS A 43 -18.58 27.69 -24.67
C LYS A 43 -19.52 28.82 -24.26
N ASP A 44 -20.82 28.63 -24.42
CA ASP A 44 -21.84 29.60 -24.04
C ASP A 44 -22.30 29.41 -22.58
N PHE A 45 -21.81 28.37 -21.87
CA PHE A 45 -22.08 28.20 -20.44
C PHE A 45 -21.08 29.02 -19.62
N PRO A 46 -21.56 29.86 -18.68
CA PRO A 46 -20.70 30.78 -17.92
C PRO A 46 -19.73 30.07 -16.97
N LYS A 47 -20.01 28.82 -16.59
CA LYS A 47 -19.16 27.99 -15.73
C LYS A 47 -19.49 26.52 -15.92
N ILE A 48 -18.47 25.66 -15.95
CA ILE A 48 -18.61 24.20 -16.03
C ILE A 48 -17.78 23.59 -14.89
N ASP A 49 -18.45 22.90 -13.96
CA ASP A 49 -17.80 22.36 -12.76
C ASP A 49 -17.33 20.91 -12.93
N ALA A 50 -17.94 20.15 -13.85
CA ALA A 50 -17.55 18.79 -14.22
C ALA A 50 -18.11 18.41 -15.60
N ILE A 51 -17.44 17.47 -16.28
CA ILE A 51 -17.91 16.88 -17.55
C ILE A 51 -18.11 15.37 -17.35
N VAL A 52 -19.26 14.86 -17.80
CA VAL A 52 -19.50 13.42 -17.93
C VAL A 52 -19.49 13.05 -19.41
N PHE A 53 -18.47 12.31 -19.83
CA PHE A 53 -18.24 11.88 -21.21
C PHE A 53 -18.68 10.42 -21.38
N ILE A 54 -19.74 10.18 -22.14
CA ILE A 54 -20.33 8.84 -22.30
C ILE A 54 -19.91 8.22 -23.62
N ILE A 55 -19.36 7.02 -23.56
CA ILE A 55 -18.90 6.21 -24.70
C ILE A 55 -19.84 5.02 -24.85
N ASP A 56 -20.39 4.80 -26.04
CA ASP A 56 -21.13 3.56 -26.35
C ASP A 56 -20.12 2.42 -26.53
N ALA A 57 -19.97 1.57 -25.50
CA ALA A 57 -18.97 0.50 -25.45
C ALA A 57 -19.22 -0.59 -26.51
N SER A 58 -20.44 -0.68 -27.05
CA SER A 58 -20.83 -1.67 -28.05
C SER A 58 -20.50 -1.25 -29.49
N ASP A 59 -20.24 0.03 -29.74
CA ASP A 59 -20.09 0.58 -31.10
C ASP A 59 -18.68 1.12 -31.38
N ILE A 60 -17.79 0.17 -31.64
CA ILE A 60 -16.36 0.39 -31.94
C ILE A 60 -16.18 1.29 -33.16
N SER A 61 -17.10 1.22 -34.14
CA SER A 61 -17.03 2.02 -35.36
C SER A 61 -17.04 3.53 -35.08
N ARG A 62 -17.64 3.94 -33.95
CA ARG A 62 -17.70 5.33 -33.50
C ARG A 62 -16.55 5.73 -32.57
N PHE A 63 -15.69 4.81 -32.14
CA PHE A 63 -14.58 5.13 -31.23
C PHE A 63 -13.61 6.18 -31.80
N PRO A 64 -13.19 6.15 -33.08
CA PRO A 64 -12.34 7.20 -33.63
C PRO A 64 -12.99 8.59 -33.55
N ALA A 65 -14.28 8.69 -33.88
CA ALA A 65 -15.02 9.95 -33.82
C ALA A 65 -15.18 10.44 -32.37
N SER A 66 -15.49 9.53 -31.45
CA SER A 66 -15.61 9.82 -30.02
C SER A 66 -14.27 10.27 -29.42
N LYS A 67 -13.17 9.61 -29.79
CA LYS A 67 -11.81 9.98 -29.38
C LYS A 67 -11.43 11.38 -29.85
N ASN A 68 -11.73 11.73 -31.11
CA ASN A 68 -11.45 13.07 -31.63
C ASN A 68 -12.23 14.14 -30.86
N GLU A 69 -13.48 13.88 -30.49
CA GLU A 69 -14.28 14.80 -29.68
C GLU A 69 -13.70 14.94 -28.27
N PHE A 70 -13.33 13.83 -27.64
CA PHE A 70 -12.68 13.82 -26.34
C PHE A 70 -11.36 14.60 -26.34
N THR A 71 -10.51 14.41 -27.36
CA THR A 71 -9.27 15.17 -27.53
C THR A 71 -9.54 16.67 -27.73
N SER A 72 -10.62 17.04 -28.42
CA SER A 72 -11.03 18.44 -28.55
C SER A 72 -11.45 19.06 -27.21
N ILE A 73 -12.07 18.29 -26.32
CA ILE A 73 -12.43 18.74 -24.97
C ILE A 73 -11.16 18.96 -24.14
N LEU A 74 -10.22 18.01 -24.17
CA LEU A 74 -8.95 18.11 -23.45
C LEU A 74 -8.06 19.27 -23.90
N SER A 75 -8.20 19.69 -25.17
CA SER A 75 -7.41 20.79 -25.74
C SER A 75 -8.05 22.17 -25.50
N ASP A 76 -9.24 22.26 -24.89
CA ASP A 76 -9.91 23.53 -24.62
C ASP A 76 -9.46 24.10 -23.27
N GLU A 77 -8.70 25.20 -23.30
CA GLU A 77 -8.15 25.84 -22.10
C GLU A 77 -9.23 26.27 -21.10
N GLN A 78 -10.45 26.58 -21.57
CA GLN A 78 -11.57 26.95 -20.68
C GLN A 78 -12.00 25.78 -19.78
N LEU A 79 -11.69 24.55 -20.17
CA LEU A 79 -12.04 23.31 -19.46
C LEU A 79 -10.85 22.73 -18.69
N SER A 80 -9.67 23.38 -18.72
CA SER A 80 -8.44 22.90 -18.06
C SER A 80 -8.58 22.61 -16.56
N HIS A 81 -9.49 23.31 -15.88
CA HIS A 81 -9.78 23.15 -14.45
C HIS A 81 -10.92 22.16 -14.17
N CYS A 82 -11.58 21.64 -15.21
CA CYS A 82 -12.80 20.87 -15.10
C CYS A 82 -12.48 19.36 -15.05
N PRO A 83 -12.84 18.64 -13.97
CA PRO A 83 -12.69 17.19 -13.93
C PRO A 83 -13.61 16.51 -14.94
N ILE A 84 -13.08 15.50 -15.63
CA ILE A 84 -13.82 14.72 -16.63
C ILE A 84 -14.00 13.28 -16.13
N LEU A 85 -15.26 12.86 -16.00
CA LEU A 85 -15.65 11.48 -15.75
C LEU A 85 -16.01 10.81 -17.09
N ILE A 86 -15.40 9.66 -17.38
CA ILE A 86 -15.71 8.87 -18.58
C ILE A 86 -16.55 7.65 -18.17
N LEU A 87 -17.67 7.42 -18.86
CA LEU A 87 -18.56 6.27 -18.60
C LEU A 87 -18.76 5.45 -19.88
N GLY A 88 -18.57 4.13 -19.78
CA GLY A 88 -19.00 3.19 -20.80
C GLY A 88 -20.50 2.92 -20.69
N ASN A 89 -21.23 3.04 -21.79
CA ASN A 89 -22.65 2.74 -21.92
C ASN A 89 -22.85 1.47 -22.76
N LYS A 90 -23.98 0.78 -22.58
CA LYS A 90 -24.32 -0.50 -23.24
C LYS A 90 -23.31 -1.63 -23.01
N ILE A 91 -22.77 -1.68 -21.79
CA ILE A 91 -21.80 -2.71 -21.36
C ILE A 91 -22.41 -4.11 -21.26
N ASP A 92 -23.73 -4.20 -21.25
CA ASP A 92 -24.53 -5.42 -21.25
C ASP A 92 -24.61 -6.11 -22.62
N VAL A 93 -24.25 -5.42 -23.70
CA VAL A 93 -24.34 -5.95 -25.07
C VAL A 93 -23.15 -6.89 -25.36
N PRO A 94 -23.36 -8.11 -25.89
CA PRO A 94 -22.27 -9.00 -26.28
C PRO A 94 -21.33 -8.34 -27.29
N GLY A 95 -20.02 -8.34 -26.98
CA GLY A 95 -19.01 -7.64 -27.77
C GLY A 95 -18.75 -6.19 -27.35
N ALA A 96 -19.44 -5.69 -26.32
CA ALA A 96 -19.09 -4.42 -25.69
C ALA A 96 -17.66 -4.45 -25.13
N HIS A 97 -16.92 -3.38 -25.39
CA HIS A 97 -15.53 -3.26 -24.94
C HIS A 97 -15.47 -3.03 -23.43
N SER A 98 -14.58 -3.77 -22.79
CA SER A 98 -14.22 -3.62 -21.38
C SER A 98 -13.62 -2.25 -21.10
N GLU A 99 -13.63 -1.86 -19.83
CA GLU A 99 -12.98 -0.62 -19.37
C GLU A 99 -11.51 -0.55 -19.81
N MET A 100 -10.79 -1.68 -19.78
CA MET A 100 -9.38 -1.74 -20.16
C MET A 100 -9.19 -1.44 -21.66
N GLU A 101 -10.06 -1.99 -22.52
CA GLU A 101 -10.02 -1.75 -23.96
C GLU A 101 -10.35 -0.30 -24.31
N ILE A 102 -11.34 0.29 -23.63
CA ILE A 102 -11.68 1.71 -23.77
C ILE A 102 -10.50 2.59 -23.32
N ARG A 103 -9.87 2.29 -22.17
CA ARG A 103 -8.68 3.01 -21.66
C ARG A 103 -7.52 2.97 -22.66
N ALA A 104 -7.24 1.80 -23.21
CA ALA A 104 -6.19 1.62 -24.20
C ALA A 104 -6.48 2.43 -25.48
N PHE A 105 -7.70 2.35 -26.00
CA PHE A 105 -8.08 3.04 -27.24
C PHE A 105 -8.01 4.56 -27.10
N PHE A 106 -8.49 5.11 -25.98
CA PHE A 106 -8.52 6.55 -25.71
C PHE A 106 -7.19 7.10 -25.16
N LEU A 107 -6.16 6.27 -25.01
CA LEU A 107 -4.81 6.63 -24.52
C LEU A 107 -4.84 7.29 -23.13
N LEU A 108 -5.71 6.80 -22.25
CA LEU A 108 -5.92 7.35 -20.92
C LEU A 108 -4.84 6.84 -19.95
N LYS A 109 -3.67 7.49 -19.95
CA LYS A 109 -2.50 7.06 -19.16
C LYS A 109 -2.42 7.66 -17.76
N ASN A 110 -3.09 8.79 -17.50
CA ASN A 110 -3.07 9.53 -16.24
C ASN A 110 -4.50 9.84 -15.76
N LEU A 111 -5.21 8.87 -15.21
CA LEU A 111 -6.55 9.06 -14.64
C LEU A 111 -6.49 9.01 -13.11
N THR A 112 -7.21 9.91 -12.43
CA THR A 112 -7.48 9.85 -10.99
C THR A 112 -8.97 9.59 -10.76
N GLY A 113 -9.30 8.55 -9.97
CA GLY A 113 -10.69 8.27 -9.54
C GLY A 113 -11.15 6.83 -9.76
N LYS A 114 -11.74 6.27 -8.69
CA LYS A 114 -12.33 4.95 -8.48
C LYS A 114 -11.38 3.74 -8.42
N LEU A 115 -10.94 3.47 -7.18
CA LEU A 115 -11.22 2.19 -6.49
C LEU A 115 -12.36 1.42 -7.17
N HIS A 116 -12.07 0.23 -7.72
CA HIS A 116 -13.12 -0.74 -8.02
C HIS A 116 -13.00 -1.91 -7.05
N ILE A 117 -13.77 -1.80 -5.97
CA ILE A 117 -14.38 -2.94 -5.28
C ILE A 117 -15.53 -3.38 -6.21
N PRO A 118 -15.58 -4.62 -6.70
CA PRO A 118 -16.74 -5.10 -7.43
C PRO A 118 -17.96 -5.20 -6.51
N GLU A 119 -19.03 -4.46 -6.82
CA GLU A 119 -20.38 -4.71 -6.34
C GLU A 119 -21.19 -5.36 -7.48
N GLU A 120 -21.04 -6.68 -7.61
CA GLU A 120 -22.15 -7.54 -8.01
C GLU A 120 -22.15 -8.70 -6.99
N GLY A 121 -23.08 -8.64 -6.03
CA GLY A 121 -23.27 -9.68 -5.03
C GLY A 121 -23.44 -9.25 -3.57
N ILE A 122 -24.00 -8.08 -3.26
CA ILE A 122 -24.53 -7.80 -1.91
C ILE A 122 -26.03 -7.60 -1.99
N SER A 123 -26.72 -8.72 -2.21
CA SER A 123 -28.14 -8.89 -1.90
C SER A 123 -28.26 -10.24 -1.22
N ALA A 124 -28.54 -10.20 0.09
CA ALA A 124 -28.79 -11.33 0.98
C ALA A 124 -27.59 -12.25 1.31
N LEU A 125 -26.66 -11.75 2.13
CA LEU A 125 -26.03 -12.60 3.16
C LEU A 125 -26.87 -12.45 4.42
N SER A 126 -27.90 -13.30 4.57
CA SER A 126 -28.61 -13.44 5.84
C SER A 126 -27.63 -13.93 6.91
N ASN A 127 -27.95 -13.65 8.17
CA ASN A 127 -27.23 -14.12 9.35
C ASN A 127 -27.15 -15.66 9.48
N ASP A 128 -27.59 -16.43 8.47
CA ASP A 128 -27.59 -17.90 8.46
C ASP A 128 -26.30 -18.51 7.86
N LEU A 129 -25.48 -17.74 7.12
CA LEU A 129 -24.21 -18.22 6.55
C LEU A 129 -23.01 -18.06 7.50
N LEU A 130 -23.12 -17.21 8.53
CA LEU A 130 -22.16 -17.15 9.64
C LEU A 130 -22.40 -18.26 10.67
N ASN A 131 -23.65 -18.70 10.83
CA ASN A 131 -23.99 -19.81 11.73
C ASN A 131 -23.74 -21.20 11.12
N SER A 132 -23.46 -21.30 9.81
CA SER A 132 -23.08 -22.56 9.16
C SER A 132 -21.57 -22.82 9.13
N PHE A 133 -20.73 -21.86 9.53
CA PHE A 133 -19.28 -22.04 9.65
C PHE A 133 -18.84 -22.49 11.06
N GLU A 134 -19.64 -22.20 12.09
CA GLU A 134 -19.43 -22.71 13.46
C GLU A 134 -19.99 -24.12 13.68
N LYS A 135 -20.80 -24.64 12.73
CA LYS A 135 -21.41 -25.98 12.80
C LYS A 135 -20.70 -27.07 11.99
N SER A 136 -19.61 -26.76 11.29
CA SER A 136 -18.77 -27.76 10.60
C SER A 136 -17.44 -28.06 11.32
N ASN A 137 -17.20 -27.46 12.49
CA ASN A 137 -16.01 -27.71 13.32
C ASN A 137 -16.32 -28.52 14.59
N GLN A 138 -17.47 -29.18 14.66
CA GLN A 138 -17.79 -30.18 15.67
C GLN A 138 -18.46 -31.37 14.99
N GLU A 139 -17.64 -32.23 14.39
CA GLU A 139 -17.90 -33.65 14.11
C GLU A 139 -16.79 -34.18 13.20
N HIS A 140 -15.55 -34.27 13.71
CA HIS A 140 -14.52 -35.19 13.19
C HIS A 140 -13.35 -35.31 14.19
N GLU A 141 -13.64 -35.44 15.48
CA GLU A 141 -12.63 -35.69 16.53
C GLU A 141 -12.84 -37.00 17.31
N ILE A 142 -13.74 -37.88 16.84
CA ILE A 142 -13.97 -39.18 17.47
C ILE A 142 -14.09 -40.24 16.38
N GLU A 143 -12.94 -40.70 15.84
CA GLU A 143 -12.69 -42.09 15.37
C GLU A 143 -11.26 -42.29 14.80
N GLU A 144 -10.28 -41.39 15.02
CA GLU A 144 -8.88 -41.66 14.60
C GLU A 144 -7.91 -42.01 15.75
N ASN A 145 -8.30 -41.81 17.01
CA ASN A 145 -7.44 -42.08 18.16
C ASN A 145 -7.41 -43.53 18.68
N ARG A 146 -7.86 -44.52 17.88
CA ARG A 146 -7.86 -45.93 18.34
C ARG A 146 -7.05 -46.92 17.50
N LYS A 147 -6.47 -46.55 16.36
CA LYS A 147 -5.59 -47.48 15.63
C LYS A 147 -4.46 -46.76 14.91
N LYS A 148 -3.35 -46.53 15.62
CA LYS A 148 -1.96 -46.61 15.13
C LYS A 148 -0.97 -46.27 16.27
N LEU A 149 -0.98 -47.12 17.30
CA LEU A 149 0.26 -47.53 17.94
C LEU A 149 0.74 -48.76 17.15
N GLU A 150 2.05 -48.83 16.91
CA GLU A 150 2.77 -49.88 16.19
C GLU A 150 2.76 -49.77 14.66
N ASN A 151 3.64 -48.93 14.13
CA ASN A 151 4.73 -49.37 13.25
C ASN A 151 5.77 -48.25 13.07
N GLN A 152 7.03 -48.60 13.28
CA GLN A 152 8.19 -47.84 12.83
C GLN A 152 8.14 -47.71 11.31
N ASP A 153 8.24 -46.50 10.76
CA ASP A 153 9.38 -46.08 9.91
C ASP A 153 9.14 -44.69 9.27
N ASN A 154 10.17 -43.85 9.34
CA ASN A 154 10.52 -42.64 8.58
C ASN A 154 9.42 -41.82 7.83
N GLY A 155 9.04 -40.68 8.41
CA GLY A 155 8.28 -39.61 7.75
C GLY A 155 8.82 -38.23 8.11
N LYS A 156 9.17 -37.43 7.10
CA LYS A 156 9.67 -36.05 7.22
C LYS A 156 8.62 -35.15 7.87
N ASP A 157 9.06 -34.41 8.88
CA ASP A 157 8.31 -33.34 9.53
C ASP A 157 8.08 -32.19 8.52
N GLU A 158 6.85 -31.92 8.11
CA GLU A 158 6.50 -30.69 7.39
C GLU A 158 6.50 -29.54 8.40
N GLY A 159 7.66 -28.92 8.59
CA GLY A 159 7.84 -27.81 9.54
C GLY A 159 6.97 -26.58 9.21
N CYS A 160 6.48 -25.92 10.26
CA CYS A 160 5.77 -24.63 10.15
C CYS A 160 6.61 -23.58 9.38
N VAL A 161 5.99 -22.78 8.51
CA VAL A 161 6.68 -21.77 7.69
C VAL A 161 7.54 -20.80 8.51
N GLY A 162 7.07 -20.40 9.70
CA GLY A 162 7.87 -19.60 10.63
C GLY A 162 9.23 -20.22 10.99
N SER A 163 9.32 -21.55 11.14
CA SER A 163 10.60 -22.21 11.41
C SER A 163 11.53 -22.19 10.20
N VAL A 164 10.99 -22.33 8.99
CA VAL A 164 11.75 -22.21 7.73
C VAL A 164 12.33 -20.80 7.59
N VAL A 165 11.52 -19.77 7.84
CA VAL A 165 11.96 -18.36 7.80
C VAL A 165 13.03 -18.10 8.86
N ALA A 166 12.82 -18.56 10.10
CA ALA A 166 13.81 -18.41 11.16
C ALA A 166 15.14 -19.11 10.83
N GLN A 167 15.09 -20.34 10.31
CA GLN A 167 16.27 -21.10 9.89
C GLN A 167 17.02 -20.39 8.76
N HIS A 168 16.31 -19.87 7.76
CA HIS A 168 16.93 -19.11 6.67
C HIS A 168 17.71 -17.90 7.19
N TYR A 169 17.08 -17.06 8.02
CA TYR A 169 17.75 -15.89 8.59
C TYR A 169 18.89 -16.25 9.54
N ASN A 170 18.80 -17.39 10.24
CA ASN A 170 19.86 -17.91 11.08
C ASN A 170 21.08 -18.39 10.27
N GLN A 171 20.88 -18.91 9.06
CA GLN A 171 21.94 -19.43 8.19
C GLN A 171 22.60 -18.35 7.32
N LEU A 172 21.88 -17.27 7.02
CA LEU A 172 22.44 -16.13 6.29
C LEU A 172 23.63 -15.54 7.08
N SER A 173 24.85 -15.64 6.55
CA SER A 173 26.03 -15.03 7.16
C SER A 173 26.00 -13.50 7.06
N GLU A 174 26.56 -12.79 8.05
CA GLU A 174 26.71 -11.35 7.97
C GLU A 174 27.84 -11.00 6.98
N ARG A 175 27.47 -10.68 5.74
CA ARG A 175 28.42 -10.10 4.77
C ARG A 175 28.80 -8.69 5.23
N GLY A 176 30.11 -8.41 5.28
CA GLY A 176 30.65 -7.14 5.77
C GLY A 176 30.28 -5.94 4.87
N VAL A 177 30.48 -4.71 5.37
CA VAL A 177 30.19 -3.48 4.57
C VAL A 177 31.00 -3.42 3.28
N ALA A 178 32.20 -4.00 3.25
CA ALA A 178 33.05 -4.08 2.06
C ALA A 178 32.44 -5.01 1.00
N GLU A 179 32.13 -6.26 1.37
CA GLU A 179 31.50 -7.25 0.48
C GLU A 179 30.15 -6.77 -0.06
N ARG A 180 29.36 -6.05 0.76
CA ARG A 180 28.07 -5.50 0.29
C ARG A 180 28.21 -4.47 -0.83
N LYS A 181 29.37 -3.79 -0.97
CA LYS A 181 29.61 -2.84 -2.07
C LYS A 181 29.84 -3.54 -3.40
N GLU A 182 30.18 -4.82 -3.37
CA GLU A 182 30.40 -5.65 -4.56
C GLU A 182 29.12 -6.40 -4.97
N SER A 183 28.05 -6.28 -4.18
CA SER A 183 26.75 -6.89 -4.45
C SER A 183 26.09 -6.29 -5.69
N ARG A 184 25.55 -7.15 -6.57
CA ARG A 184 24.77 -6.74 -7.74
C ARG A 184 23.54 -5.90 -7.39
N ILE A 185 23.00 -6.05 -6.19
CA ILE A 185 21.82 -5.32 -5.71
C ILE A 185 22.19 -4.19 -4.73
N PHE A 186 23.43 -3.69 -4.80
CA PHE A 186 23.95 -2.65 -3.90
C PHE A 186 23.06 -1.41 -3.89
N HIS A 187 22.69 -0.88 -5.06
CA HIS A 187 21.89 0.34 -5.17
C HIS A 187 20.46 0.11 -4.68
N MET A 188 19.83 -1.00 -5.07
CA MET A 188 18.53 -1.41 -4.52
C MET A 188 18.52 -1.51 -2.99
N ARG A 189 19.51 -2.16 -2.36
CA ARG A 189 19.62 -2.25 -0.89
C ARG A 189 19.73 -0.87 -0.25
N ASN A 190 20.45 0.04 -0.89
CA ASN A 190 20.59 1.42 -0.41
C ASN A 190 19.28 2.22 -0.60
N LEU A 191 18.56 2.02 -1.70
CA LEU A 191 17.23 2.61 -1.93
C LEU A 191 16.22 2.13 -0.90
N ASN A 192 16.14 0.82 -0.64
CA ASN A 192 15.27 0.26 0.40
C ASN A 192 15.59 0.87 1.77
N ASN A 193 16.89 1.01 2.11
CA ASN A 193 17.30 1.68 3.34
C ASN A 193 16.95 3.17 3.36
N TRP A 194 17.05 3.87 2.23
CA TRP A 194 16.67 5.27 2.12
C TRP A 194 15.16 5.46 2.31
N ILE A 195 14.32 4.63 1.66
CA ILE A 195 12.86 4.62 1.83
C ILE A 195 12.51 4.44 3.32
N LYS A 196 13.12 3.45 3.98
CA LYS A 196 12.96 3.24 5.43
C LYS A 196 13.38 4.45 6.25
N SER A 197 14.51 5.07 5.92
CA SER A 197 14.95 6.30 6.59
C SER A 197 13.98 7.46 6.41
N ARG A 198 13.38 7.63 5.23
CA ARG A 198 12.39 8.68 4.94
C ARG A 198 11.10 8.47 5.73
N ILE A 199 10.49 7.29 5.63
CA ILE A 199 9.23 7.01 6.35
C ILE A 199 9.41 7.11 7.87
N ILE A 200 10.50 6.56 8.43
CA ILE A 200 10.81 6.64 9.86
C ILE A 200 11.01 8.10 10.28
N GLY A 201 11.89 8.84 9.59
CA GLY A 201 12.20 10.22 9.93
C GLY A 201 10.96 11.12 9.88
N ASN A 202 10.18 11.05 8.80
CA ASN A 202 8.97 11.84 8.63
C ASN A 202 7.95 11.60 9.74
N ILE A 203 7.80 10.35 10.20
CA ILE A 203 6.84 9.99 11.24
C ILE A 203 7.33 10.40 12.62
N LEU A 204 8.62 10.21 12.93
CA LEU A 204 9.20 10.73 14.19
C LEU A 204 9.06 12.25 14.28
N ASP A 205 9.33 12.97 13.18
CA ASP A 205 9.15 14.43 13.12
C ASP A 205 7.70 14.84 13.28
N ARG A 206 6.77 14.06 12.71
CA ARG A 206 5.34 14.29 12.88
C ARG A 206 4.90 14.11 14.33
N ILE A 207 5.35 13.05 15.00
CA ILE A 207 5.05 12.82 16.42
C ILE A 207 5.61 13.97 17.28
N ARG A 208 6.84 14.42 17.02
CA ARG A 208 7.43 15.59 17.70
C ARG A 208 6.68 16.88 17.48
N LYS A 209 6.20 17.13 16.26
CA LYS A 209 5.38 18.31 15.96
C LYS A 209 4.06 18.28 16.75
N GLU A 210 3.48 17.11 16.94
CA GLU A 210 2.21 16.93 17.64
C GLU A 210 2.37 16.93 19.17
N ASN A 211 3.45 16.36 19.70
CA ASN A 211 3.65 16.12 21.15
C ASN A 211 4.76 16.97 21.80
N GLY A 212 5.45 17.80 21.00
CA GLY A 212 6.55 18.66 21.43
C GLY A 212 7.94 18.11 21.07
N PRO A 213 8.94 18.99 20.85
CA PRO A 213 10.26 18.61 20.33
C PRO A 213 11.07 17.70 21.27
N HIS A 214 10.75 17.69 22.56
CA HIS A 214 11.42 16.90 23.59
C HIS A 214 10.60 15.69 24.05
N CYS A 215 9.57 15.28 23.30
CA CYS A 215 8.80 14.08 23.63
C CYS A 215 9.73 12.85 23.67
N ARG A 216 9.57 12.02 24.70
CA ARG A 216 10.28 10.74 24.79
C ARG A 216 9.55 9.74 23.90
N LEU A 217 10.22 9.28 22.85
CA LEU A 217 9.65 8.37 21.85
C LEU A 217 10.03 6.93 22.19
N ASN A 218 9.05 6.07 22.39
CA ASN A 218 9.26 4.64 22.53
C ASN A 218 8.83 3.93 21.25
N VAL A 219 9.69 3.04 20.75
CA VAL A 219 9.49 2.33 19.47
C VAL A 219 9.43 0.83 19.71
N LEU A 220 8.51 0.17 19.01
CA LEU A 220 8.52 -1.29 18.83
C LEU A 220 8.91 -1.60 17.38
N ASP A 221 10.01 -2.33 17.18
CA ASP A 221 10.54 -2.74 15.88
C ASP A 221 10.27 -4.24 15.69
N LEU A 222 9.20 -4.57 14.96
CA LEU A 222 8.74 -5.93 14.68
C LEU A 222 9.41 -6.48 13.43
N GLY A 223 10.03 -7.65 13.54
CA GLY A 223 10.90 -8.18 12.48
C GLY A 223 12.17 -7.35 12.34
N CYS A 224 12.80 -6.98 13.47
CA CYS A 224 13.96 -6.09 13.47
C CYS A 224 15.19 -6.71 12.77
N GLY A 225 15.17 -8.03 12.55
CA GLY A 225 16.27 -8.82 12.04
C GLY A 225 17.56 -8.53 12.79
N LYS A 226 18.64 -8.38 12.02
CA LYS A 226 20.00 -8.13 12.52
C LYS A 226 20.24 -6.67 12.95
N GLY A 227 19.18 -5.90 13.24
CA GLY A 227 19.29 -4.50 13.66
C GLY A 227 19.70 -3.55 12.54
N GLY A 228 19.11 -3.67 11.34
CA GLY A 228 19.40 -2.77 10.20
C GLY A 228 18.90 -1.32 10.40
N ASP A 229 17.95 -1.13 11.31
CA ASP A 229 17.29 0.15 11.54
C ASP A 229 17.76 0.85 12.84
N LEU A 230 18.66 0.24 13.63
CA LEU A 230 19.22 0.82 14.86
C LEU A 230 19.80 2.23 14.67
N LEU A 231 20.55 2.47 13.59
CA LEU A 231 21.10 3.80 13.30
C LEU A 231 20.02 4.82 12.92
N LYS A 232 18.88 4.36 12.38
CA LYS A 232 17.73 5.22 12.07
C LYS A 232 17.05 5.65 13.37
N TRP A 233 16.94 4.75 14.35
CA TRP A 233 16.44 5.06 15.69
C TRP A 233 17.36 6.02 16.47
N GLU A 234 18.68 5.86 16.34
CA GLU A 234 19.67 6.76 16.99
C GLU A 234 19.64 8.17 16.40
N ARG A 235 19.69 8.30 15.06
CA ARG A 235 19.53 9.59 14.36
C ARG A 235 18.16 10.20 14.59
N GLY A 236 17.16 9.35 14.78
CA GLY A 236 15.82 9.73 15.14
C GLY A 236 15.68 10.16 16.59
N HIS A 237 16.74 10.19 17.41
CA HIS A 237 16.74 10.53 18.84
C HIS A 237 15.60 9.87 19.62
N VAL A 238 15.38 8.59 19.36
CA VAL A 238 14.42 7.76 20.09
C VAL A 238 14.87 7.59 21.55
N HIS A 239 13.92 7.42 22.47
CA HIS A 239 14.23 7.22 23.90
C HIS A 239 14.47 5.73 24.21
N HIS A 240 13.58 4.86 23.75
CA HIS A 240 13.64 3.43 23.98
C HIS A 240 13.19 2.64 22.73
N VAL A 241 13.82 1.50 22.46
CA VAL A 241 13.47 0.61 21.34
C VAL A 241 13.33 -0.83 21.81
N VAL A 242 12.18 -1.46 21.57
CA VAL A 242 12.00 -2.90 21.71
C VAL A 242 12.19 -3.56 20.35
N CYS A 243 13.20 -4.40 20.23
CA CYS A 243 13.55 -5.14 19.01
C CYS A 243 13.01 -6.57 19.13
N ALA A 244 12.08 -6.97 18.27
CA ALA A 244 11.51 -8.32 18.28
C ALA A 244 11.64 -9.01 16.92
N ASP A 245 12.03 -10.28 16.93
CA ASP A 245 12.24 -11.08 15.72
C ASP A 245 12.11 -12.58 16.03
N ILE A 246 11.71 -13.37 15.04
CA ILE A 246 11.55 -14.83 15.17
C ILE A 246 12.90 -15.56 15.26
N ALA A 247 13.94 -15.01 14.62
CA ALA A 247 15.26 -15.62 14.52
C ALA A 247 16.15 -15.19 15.69
N GLU A 248 16.39 -16.10 16.64
CA GLU A 248 17.23 -15.84 17.82
C GLU A 248 18.62 -15.33 17.44
N THR A 249 19.28 -15.92 16.43
CA THR A 249 20.60 -15.44 16.01
C THR A 249 20.58 -14.02 15.43
N SER A 250 19.46 -13.61 14.80
CA SER A 250 19.29 -12.25 14.30
C SER A 250 19.15 -11.27 15.46
N ILE A 251 18.45 -11.66 16.53
CA ILE A 251 18.40 -10.89 17.77
C ILE A 251 19.79 -10.75 18.41
N GLU A 252 20.61 -11.80 18.40
CA GLU A 252 21.93 -11.72 19.05
C GLU A 252 22.86 -10.81 18.24
N GLN A 253 22.80 -10.88 16.92
CA GLN A 253 23.49 -9.94 16.03
C GLN A 253 22.99 -8.50 16.19
N CYS A 254 21.67 -8.32 16.40
CA CYS A 254 21.08 -7.01 16.71
C CYS A 254 21.63 -6.44 18.02
N LYS A 255 21.69 -7.27 19.08
CA LYS A 255 22.30 -6.92 20.39
C LYS A 255 23.76 -6.49 20.23
N GLU A 256 24.56 -7.26 19.50
CA GLU A 256 25.98 -6.93 19.25
C GLU A 256 26.13 -5.61 18.50
N ARG A 257 25.30 -5.37 17.48
CA ARG A 257 25.33 -4.11 16.71
C ARG A 257 24.94 -2.92 17.57
N TYR A 258 23.94 -3.08 18.43
CA TYR A 258 23.57 -2.06 19.41
C TYR A 258 24.68 -1.80 20.44
N ALA A 259 25.36 -2.83 20.95
CA ALA A 259 26.49 -2.67 21.86
C ALA A 259 27.64 -1.85 21.22
N LYS A 260 27.93 -2.11 19.94
CA LYS A 260 28.90 -1.33 19.13
C LYS A 260 28.44 0.13 18.91
N LEU A 261 27.13 0.36 18.77
CA LEU A 261 26.57 1.71 18.65
C LEU A 261 26.68 2.47 19.98
N LYS A 262 26.31 1.82 21.09
CA LYS A 262 26.37 2.36 22.45
C LYS A 262 27.79 2.69 22.90
N SER A 263 28.81 1.94 22.45
CA SER A 263 30.21 2.27 22.76
C SER A 263 30.73 3.49 22.01
N ARG A 264 30.12 3.86 20.88
CA ARG A 264 30.55 4.99 20.03
C ARG A 264 29.81 6.29 20.31
N SER A 265 28.61 6.23 20.87
CA SER A 265 27.76 7.39 21.13
C SER A 265 27.37 7.46 22.61
N ARG A 266 27.56 8.65 23.21
CA ARG A 266 27.25 8.89 24.63
C ARG A 266 25.75 8.95 24.92
N GLN A 267 24.92 9.12 23.89
CA GLN A 267 23.50 9.40 24.02
C GLN A 267 22.71 8.55 23.01
N VAL A 268 22.67 7.25 23.26
CA VAL A 268 21.88 6.27 22.49
C VAL A 268 20.63 5.90 23.30
N PHE A 269 19.54 5.56 22.59
CA PHE A 269 18.33 4.99 23.19
C PHE A 269 18.65 3.77 24.06
N THR A 270 17.80 3.49 25.06
CA THR A 270 17.81 2.18 25.72
C THR A 270 17.13 1.15 24.83
N ALA A 271 17.53 -0.12 24.92
CA ALA A 271 17.02 -1.16 24.02
C ALA A 271 16.72 -2.45 24.78
N GLU A 272 15.64 -3.11 24.35
CA GLU A 272 15.23 -4.44 24.76
C GLU A 272 15.19 -5.35 23.52
N PHE A 273 15.45 -6.65 23.70
CA PHE A 273 15.67 -7.60 22.60
C PHE A 273 14.95 -8.92 22.86
N ILE A 274 13.96 -9.25 22.02
CA ILE A 274 13.03 -10.35 22.23
C ILE A 274 13.05 -11.31 21.03
N ALA A 275 13.52 -12.54 21.26
CA ALA A 275 13.38 -13.63 20.29
C ALA A 275 12.00 -14.30 20.44
N THR A 276 11.11 -14.07 19.48
CA THR A 276 9.75 -14.64 19.50
C THR A 276 9.08 -14.61 18.13
N ASP A 277 8.24 -15.60 17.86
CA ASP A 277 7.29 -15.54 16.76
C ASP A 277 6.19 -14.52 17.07
N CYS A 278 6.35 -13.31 16.52
CA CYS A 278 5.42 -12.19 16.72
C CYS A 278 4.04 -12.44 16.08
N SER A 279 3.91 -13.49 15.24
CA SER A 279 2.62 -13.92 14.68
C SER A 279 1.91 -14.95 15.55
N LYS A 280 2.55 -15.50 16.58
CA LYS A 280 1.95 -16.53 17.46
C LYS A 280 1.98 -16.20 18.93
N THR A 281 2.80 -15.24 19.34
CA THR A 281 3.04 -14.93 20.74
C THR A 281 2.89 -13.44 20.99
N SER A 282 2.35 -13.09 22.16
CA SER A 282 2.31 -11.72 22.64
C SER A 282 3.73 -11.24 22.97
N VAL A 283 4.17 -10.17 22.29
CA VAL A 283 5.47 -9.53 22.58
C VAL A 283 5.44 -8.85 23.95
N MET A 284 4.28 -8.31 24.34
CA MET A 284 4.11 -7.60 25.62
C MET A 284 4.40 -8.46 26.84
N GLU A 285 4.06 -9.76 26.77
CA GLU A 285 4.31 -10.71 27.87
C GLU A 285 5.79 -10.99 28.07
N LYS A 286 6.61 -10.69 27.06
CA LYS A 286 8.07 -10.84 27.09
C LYS A 286 8.81 -9.54 27.35
N MET A 287 8.10 -8.40 27.38
CA MET A 287 8.69 -7.09 27.65
C MET A 287 9.02 -6.94 29.14
N GLU A 288 10.15 -6.30 29.46
CA GLU A 288 10.52 -5.94 30.84
C GLU A 288 9.44 -5.08 31.51
N ASN A 289 8.80 -4.20 30.72
CA ASN A 289 7.64 -3.41 31.14
C ASN A 289 6.45 -3.66 30.19
N PRO A 290 5.51 -4.56 30.56
CA PRO A 290 4.31 -4.84 29.76
C PRO A 290 3.39 -3.61 29.58
N GLU A 291 3.48 -2.61 30.45
CA GLU A 291 2.68 -1.37 30.37
C GLU A 291 3.40 -0.25 29.60
N LEU A 292 4.56 -0.54 28.99
CA LEU A 292 5.31 0.47 28.25
C LEU A 292 4.46 1.03 27.11
N LYS A 293 4.20 2.34 27.18
CA LYS A 293 3.49 3.06 26.14
C LYS A 293 4.37 3.26 24.91
N ILE A 294 3.92 2.81 23.74
CA ILE A 294 4.62 2.90 22.46
C ILE A 294 4.04 4.03 21.63
N ASP A 295 4.90 4.83 21.00
CA ASP A 295 4.52 5.95 20.12
C ASP A 295 4.54 5.54 18.64
N LEU A 296 5.43 4.61 18.29
CA LEU A 296 5.65 4.14 16.93
C LEU A 296 5.91 2.63 16.92
N VAL A 297 5.14 1.90 16.12
CA VAL A 297 5.45 0.52 15.73
C VAL A 297 5.96 0.52 14.29
N SER A 298 7.10 -0.12 14.05
CA SER A 298 7.70 -0.31 12.74
C SER A 298 7.71 -1.80 12.39
N CYS A 299 7.26 -2.17 11.19
CA CYS A 299 7.34 -3.54 10.67
C CYS A 299 7.82 -3.50 9.21
N GLN A 300 9.11 -3.68 9.00
CA GLN A 300 9.75 -3.47 7.70
C GLN A 300 10.04 -4.82 7.04
N PHE A 301 9.42 -5.08 5.88
CA PHE A 301 9.60 -6.32 5.13
C PHE A 301 9.32 -7.60 5.93
N ALA A 302 8.37 -7.56 6.86
CA ALA A 302 8.07 -8.72 7.72
C ALA A 302 6.57 -9.06 7.84
N PHE A 303 5.67 -8.11 7.55
CA PHE A 303 4.24 -8.30 7.83
C PHE A 303 3.59 -9.39 6.96
N HIS A 304 4.06 -9.60 5.73
CA HIS A 304 3.55 -10.65 4.85
C HIS A 304 3.77 -12.07 5.41
N TYR A 305 4.76 -12.30 6.27
CA TYR A 305 4.93 -13.61 6.90
C TYR A 305 3.77 -13.97 7.84
N SER A 306 3.06 -12.98 8.42
CA SER A 306 1.91 -13.27 9.28
C SER A 306 0.63 -13.60 8.50
N PHE A 307 0.62 -13.43 7.16
CA PHE A 307 -0.53 -13.75 6.31
C PHE A 307 -0.65 -15.25 5.98
N GLU A 308 0.16 -16.11 6.63
CA GLU A 308 0.00 -17.58 6.62
C GLU A 308 -1.41 -18.00 7.03
N SER A 309 -1.96 -17.37 8.07
CA SER A 309 -3.30 -17.64 8.57
C SER A 309 -3.93 -16.40 9.19
N LEU A 310 -5.27 -16.37 9.30
CA LEU A 310 -5.98 -15.29 9.96
C LEU A 310 -5.54 -15.11 11.44
N PRO A 311 -5.43 -16.17 12.27
CA PRO A 311 -4.96 -16.04 13.65
C PRO A 311 -3.57 -15.40 13.75
N GLN A 312 -2.66 -15.73 12.82
CA GLN A 312 -1.32 -15.16 12.80
C GLN A 312 -1.31 -13.66 12.46
N ALA A 313 -2.11 -13.25 11.47
CA ALA A 313 -2.26 -11.85 11.12
C ALA A 313 -2.93 -11.05 12.25
N GLU A 314 -3.92 -11.63 12.92
CA GLU A 314 -4.60 -11.03 14.08
C GLU A 314 -3.67 -10.90 15.29
N GLN A 315 -2.84 -11.90 15.57
CA GLN A 315 -1.83 -11.83 16.64
C GLN A 315 -0.74 -10.79 16.35
N MET A 316 -0.26 -10.69 15.10
CA MET A 316 0.69 -9.65 14.70
C MET A 316 0.08 -8.25 14.89
N LEU A 317 -1.18 -8.05 14.48
CA LEU A 317 -1.90 -6.79 14.70
C LEU A 317 -2.19 -6.50 16.18
N ALA A 318 -2.45 -7.54 17.00
CA ALA A 318 -2.57 -7.39 18.45
C ALA A 318 -1.27 -6.86 19.06
N ASN A 319 -0.12 -7.40 18.65
CA ASN A 319 1.20 -6.91 19.06
C ASN A 319 1.45 -5.46 18.64
N VAL A 320 1.02 -5.07 17.44
CA VAL A 320 1.08 -3.67 16.98
C VAL A 320 0.22 -2.76 17.85
N SER A 321 -1.00 -3.19 18.16
CA SER A 321 -2.05 -2.29 18.64
C SER A 321 -2.09 -2.10 20.15
N SER A 322 -1.68 -3.11 20.92
CA SER A 322 -1.99 -3.19 22.35
C SER A 322 -1.29 -2.11 23.19
N ASN A 323 -0.01 -1.85 22.91
CA ASN A 323 0.77 -0.82 23.60
C ASN A 323 0.88 0.50 22.81
N LEU A 324 0.38 0.54 21.57
CA LEU A 324 0.40 1.73 20.74
C LEU A 324 -0.61 2.75 21.26
N GLN A 325 -0.10 3.91 21.68
CA GLN A 325 -0.92 4.97 22.24
C GLN A 325 -1.87 5.57 21.19
N PRO A 326 -3.05 6.06 21.59
CA PRO A 326 -3.88 6.89 20.74
C PRO A 326 -3.09 8.04 20.09
N GLY A 327 -3.20 8.18 18.78
CA GLY A 327 -2.43 9.13 18.00
C GLY A 327 -1.06 8.64 17.54
N GLY A 328 -0.54 7.54 18.09
CA GLY A 328 0.67 6.86 17.64
C GLY A 328 0.52 6.22 16.26
N TYR A 329 1.64 5.79 15.68
CA TYR A 329 1.70 5.32 14.30
C TYR A 329 2.15 3.86 14.20
N PHE A 330 1.57 3.14 13.24
CA PHE A 330 2.07 1.86 12.77
C PHE A 330 2.52 2.01 11.32
N ILE A 331 3.80 1.77 11.06
CA ILE A 331 4.40 1.95 9.75
C ILE A 331 5.07 0.68 9.28
N GLY A 332 5.15 0.50 7.97
CA GLY A 332 5.83 -0.66 7.44
C GLY A 332 5.93 -0.69 5.94
N THR A 333 6.55 -1.76 5.48
CA THR A 333 6.75 -2.07 4.06
C THR A 333 6.38 -3.52 3.82
N THR A 334 5.63 -3.77 2.76
CA THR A 334 5.22 -5.12 2.36
C THR A 334 5.02 -5.19 0.85
N THR A 335 4.91 -6.40 0.31
CA THR A 335 4.60 -6.63 -1.10
C THR A 335 3.17 -6.22 -1.47
N ASP A 336 2.97 -5.79 -2.71
CA ASP A 336 1.67 -5.47 -3.27
C ASP A 336 1.09 -6.68 -4.01
N ALA A 337 0.11 -7.35 -3.38
CA ALA A 337 -0.50 -8.56 -3.94
C ALA A 337 -1.11 -8.33 -5.34
N TYR A 338 -1.67 -7.15 -5.63
CA TYR A 338 -2.23 -6.88 -6.95
C TYR A 338 -1.16 -6.82 -8.03
N ASP A 339 0.01 -6.27 -7.72
CA ASP A 339 1.11 -6.22 -8.67
C ASP A 339 1.76 -7.58 -8.87
N ILE A 340 1.92 -8.38 -7.82
CA ILE A 340 2.37 -9.77 -7.93
C ILE A 340 1.44 -10.55 -8.87
N MET A 341 0.13 -10.51 -8.62
CA MET A 341 -0.86 -11.22 -9.46
C MET A 341 -0.90 -10.67 -10.88
N ARG A 342 -0.81 -9.35 -11.06
CA ARG A 342 -0.74 -8.70 -12.38
C ARG A 342 0.47 -9.16 -13.17
N ARG A 343 1.65 -9.27 -12.55
CA ARG A 343 2.88 -9.71 -13.23
C ARG A 343 2.82 -11.19 -13.59
N LEU A 344 2.30 -12.02 -12.71
CA LEU A 344 2.06 -13.43 -13.00
C LEU A 344 1.13 -13.59 -14.22
N GLY A 345 0.04 -12.82 -14.27
CA GLY A 345 -0.93 -12.84 -15.37
C GLY A 345 -0.48 -12.19 -16.68
N ARG A 346 0.75 -11.68 -16.79
CA ARG A 346 1.30 -11.18 -18.08
C ARG A 346 1.73 -12.31 -19.00
N ASP A 347 1.98 -13.49 -18.45
CA ASP A 347 2.38 -14.63 -19.25
C ASP A 347 1.20 -15.12 -20.09
N GLN A 348 1.46 -15.44 -21.36
CA GLN A 348 0.45 -16.01 -22.25
C GLN A 348 0.14 -17.46 -21.90
N ASN A 349 1.06 -18.14 -21.22
CA ASN A 349 0.86 -19.47 -20.69
C ASN A 349 0.11 -19.40 -19.35
N SER A 350 -1.17 -19.76 -19.36
CA SER A 350 -2.02 -19.80 -18.16
C SER A 350 -1.53 -20.77 -17.08
N ASN A 351 -0.63 -21.70 -17.42
CA ASN A 351 -0.03 -22.63 -16.47
C ASN A 351 1.26 -22.08 -15.83
N ASN A 352 1.74 -20.90 -16.26
CA ASN A 352 2.94 -20.31 -15.65
C ASN A 352 2.64 -19.89 -14.20
N ARG A 353 3.50 -20.31 -13.29
CA ARG A 353 3.42 -20.03 -11.86
C ARG A 353 4.58 -19.19 -11.35
N LYS A 354 5.47 -18.74 -12.24
CA LYS A 354 6.72 -18.09 -11.90
C LYS A 354 6.96 -16.85 -12.75
N PHE A 355 7.41 -15.77 -12.12
CA PHE A 355 7.94 -14.61 -12.83
C PHE A 355 9.14 -14.04 -12.08
N GLY A 356 9.94 -13.23 -12.77
CA GLY A 356 11.15 -12.66 -12.19
C GLY A 356 12.11 -12.20 -13.26
N ASN A 357 13.32 -11.90 -12.84
CA ASN A 357 14.44 -11.53 -13.70
C ASN A 357 15.75 -12.06 -13.09
N GLY A 358 16.89 -11.54 -13.53
CA GLY A 358 18.19 -12.01 -13.07
C GLY A 358 18.47 -11.79 -11.57
N ILE A 359 17.74 -10.94 -10.85
CA ILE A 359 17.99 -10.64 -9.43
C ILE A 359 16.92 -11.17 -8.47
N PHE A 360 15.69 -11.39 -8.96
CA PHE A 360 14.59 -11.87 -8.12
C PHE A 360 13.68 -12.85 -8.87
N SER A 361 13.01 -13.72 -8.13
CA SER A 361 11.90 -14.50 -8.67
C SER A 361 10.80 -14.73 -7.64
N VAL A 362 9.57 -14.80 -8.13
CA VAL A 362 8.37 -15.17 -7.39
C VAL A 362 7.82 -16.43 -8.04
N GLU A 363 7.61 -17.48 -7.24
CA GLU A 363 7.09 -18.75 -7.72
C GLU A 363 5.97 -19.27 -6.80
N PHE A 364 4.78 -19.48 -7.36
CA PHE A 364 3.64 -20.01 -6.63
C PHE A 364 3.66 -21.55 -6.64
N PRO A 365 3.71 -22.21 -5.46
CA PRO A 365 3.66 -23.66 -5.37
C PRO A 365 2.36 -24.25 -5.97
N PRO A 366 2.39 -25.46 -6.56
CA PRO A 366 1.23 -26.16 -7.14
C PRO A 366 -0.05 -26.10 -6.29
N GLU A 367 0.10 -26.21 -4.98
CA GLU A 367 -0.98 -26.23 -3.99
C GLU A 367 -1.64 -24.88 -3.72
N THR A 368 -1.03 -23.75 -4.13
CA THR A 368 -1.60 -22.42 -3.87
C THR A 368 -2.71 -22.11 -4.89
N PRO A 369 -3.97 -21.88 -4.50
CA PRO A 369 -4.99 -21.45 -5.47
C PRO A 369 -4.67 -20.04 -6.00
N LEU A 370 -4.93 -19.80 -7.29
CA LEU A 370 -4.66 -18.50 -7.94
C LEU A 370 -5.91 -17.79 -8.47
N ASP A 371 -7.05 -18.48 -8.57
CA ASP A 371 -8.28 -17.92 -9.13
C ASP A 371 -9.51 -18.33 -8.29
N PRO A 372 -9.90 -17.52 -7.29
CA PRO A 372 -9.11 -16.46 -6.68
C PRO A 372 -8.05 -17.03 -5.71
N PRO A 373 -6.95 -16.29 -5.42
CA PRO A 373 -6.05 -16.66 -4.35
C PRO A 373 -6.77 -16.50 -2.99
N PRO A 374 -6.48 -17.36 -1.99
CA PRO A 374 -7.09 -17.23 -0.68
C PRO A 374 -6.60 -15.97 0.04
N LEU A 375 -7.45 -15.38 0.90
CA LEU A 375 -7.12 -14.15 1.62
C LEU A 375 -5.98 -14.32 2.64
N PHE A 376 -5.80 -15.54 3.15
CA PHE A 376 -4.70 -15.97 4.02
C PHE A 376 -4.17 -17.31 3.50
N GLY A 377 -2.89 -17.58 3.68
CA GLY A 377 -2.24 -18.81 3.22
C GLY A 377 -1.94 -18.85 1.72
N ALA A 378 -2.15 -17.76 0.97
CA ALA A 378 -1.74 -17.64 -0.42
C ALA A 378 -0.21 -17.55 -0.54
N LYS A 379 0.45 -18.71 -0.48
CA LYS A 379 1.90 -18.86 -0.41
C LYS A 379 2.57 -18.62 -1.76
N TYR A 380 3.71 -17.95 -1.74
CA TYR A 380 4.65 -17.92 -2.86
C TYR A 380 6.08 -18.01 -2.32
N ASN A 381 6.97 -18.63 -3.09
CA ASN A 381 8.39 -18.61 -2.80
C ASN A 381 8.98 -17.33 -3.40
N PHE A 382 9.64 -16.53 -2.56
CA PHE A 382 10.34 -15.33 -2.97
C PHE A 382 11.84 -15.55 -2.87
N HIS A 383 12.51 -15.39 -3.99
CA HIS A 383 13.96 -15.39 -4.08
C HIS A 383 14.44 -14.00 -4.48
N LEU A 384 15.41 -13.48 -3.75
CA LEU A 384 16.12 -12.24 -4.04
C LEU A 384 17.60 -12.49 -3.78
N GLU A 385 18.40 -12.31 -4.82
CA GLU A 385 19.84 -12.60 -4.84
C GLU A 385 20.53 -12.04 -3.58
N GLU A 386 21.19 -12.92 -2.82
CA GLU A 386 21.94 -12.60 -1.60
C GLU A 386 21.15 -12.01 -0.40
N VAL A 387 19.82 -11.95 -0.47
CA VAL A 387 18.99 -11.36 0.60
C VAL A 387 18.06 -12.38 1.22
N VAL A 388 17.23 -13.01 0.41
CA VAL A 388 16.16 -13.86 0.90
C VAL A 388 15.84 -14.96 -0.10
N ASP A 389 15.56 -16.14 0.42
CA ASP A 389 15.01 -17.28 -0.32
C ASP A 389 14.04 -18.00 0.63
N CYS A 390 12.83 -17.46 0.71
CA CYS A 390 11.84 -17.86 1.71
C CYS A 390 10.43 -17.91 1.13
N PRO A 391 9.56 -18.77 1.70
CA PRO A 391 8.13 -18.64 1.49
C PRO A 391 7.59 -17.35 2.13
N GLU A 392 6.75 -16.65 1.37
CA GLU A 392 5.98 -15.47 1.78
C GLU A 392 4.49 -15.71 1.47
N PHE A 393 3.62 -14.79 1.91
CA PHE A 393 2.18 -14.88 1.68
C PHE A 393 1.63 -13.58 1.10
N LEU A 394 0.69 -13.68 0.15
CA LEU A 394 0.07 -12.50 -0.45
C LEU A 394 -0.69 -11.69 0.61
N VAL A 395 -0.37 -10.41 0.69
CA VAL A 395 -1.09 -9.45 1.52
C VAL A 395 -2.13 -8.73 0.67
N HIS A 396 -3.35 -9.23 0.66
CA HIS A 396 -4.47 -8.51 0.06
C HIS A 396 -4.74 -7.23 0.88
N PHE A 397 -4.24 -6.09 0.41
CA PHE A 397 -4.21 -4.85 1.20
C PHE A 397 -5.58 -4.40 1.74
N PRO A 398 -6.71 -4.49 1.00
CA PRO A 398 -8.03 -4.18 1.56
C PRO A 398 -8.40 -5.09 2.75
N THR A 399 -8.01 -6.36 2.73
CA THR A 399 -8.19 -7.28 3.87
C THR A 399 -7.32 -6.85 5.04
N PHE A 400 -6.06 -6.50 4.79
CA PHE A 400 -5.16 -5.96 5.81
C PHE A 400 -5.73 -4.69 6.46
N GLU A 401 -6.18 -3.72 5.67
CA GLU A 401 -6.78 -2.48 6.18
C GLU A 401 -8.03 -2.75 7.02
N LYS A 402 -8.92 -3.64 6.55
CA LYS A 402 -10.11 -4.03 7.30
C LYS A 402 -9.74 -4.72 8.61
N LEU A 403 -8.77 -5.62 8.63
CA LEU A 403 -8.27 -6.23 9.86
C LEU A 403 -7.68 -5.17 10.80
N ALA A 404 -6.80 -4.30 10.31
CA ALA A 404 -6.18 -3.24 11.10
C ALA A 404 -7.22 -2.33 11.78
N SER A 405 -8.34 -2.03 11.12
CA SER A 405 -9.42 -1.24 11.71
C SER A 405 -10.05 -1.89 12.96
N LYS A 406 -10.11 -3.24 13.05
CA LYS A 406 -10.59 -3.94 14.26
C LYS A 406 -9.71 -3.63 15.47
N TYR A 407 -8.45 -3.30 15.23
CA TYR A 407 -7.46 -2.93 16.23
C TYR A 407 -7.35 -1.41 16.42
N GLY A 408 -8.31 -0.63 15.91
CA GLY A 408 -8.33 0.82 16.02
C GLY A 408 -7.20 1.50 15.24
N LEU A 409 -6.72 0.87 14.17
CA LEU A 409 -5.71 1.42 13.27
C LEU A 409 -6.39 1.94 12.01
N LYS A 410 -6.27 3.25 11.75
CA LYS A 410 -6.81 3.89 10.56
C LYS A 410 -5.72 4.14 9.54
N LEU A 411 -5.94 3.75 8.29
CA LEU A 411 -4.98 4.02 7.21
C LEU A 411 -4.83 5.53 7.00
N VAL A 412 -3.58 5.98 6.95
CA VAL A 412 -3.18 7.36 6.66
C VAL A 412 -2.63 7.48 5.24
N LYS A 413 -1.74 6.56 4.85
CA LYS A 413 -1.12 6.55 3.53
C LYS A 413 -0.77 5.11 3.13
N LYS A 414 -1.01 4.77 1.87
CA LYS A 414 -0.52 3.57 1.17
C LYS A 414 0.07 4.05 -0.15
N THR A 415 1.33 3.74 -0.43
CA THR A 415 2.02 4.24 -1.63
C THR A 415 3.03 3.20 -2.12
N ARG A 416 3.00 2.88 -3.41
CA ARG A 416 4.00 1.97 -4.01
C ARG A 416 5.37 2.63 -3.99
N PHE A 417 6.45 1.85 -3.96
CA PHE A 417 7.81 2.42 -3.90
C PHE A 417 8.10 3.33 -5.10
N GLU A 418 7.64 2.96 -6.30
CA GLU A 418 7.78 3.76 -7.53
C GLU A 418 7.08 5.13 -7.48
N GLU A 419 6.06 5.29 -6.64
CA GLU A 419 5.38 6.56 -6.38
C GLU A 419 5.98 7.30 -5.17
N PHE A 420 6.42 6.55 -4.15
CA PHE A 420 6.97 7.11 -2.91
C PHE A 420 8.32 7.80 -3.13
N VAL A 421 9.18 7.23 -3.98
CA VAL A 421 10.51 7.78 -4.25
C VAL A 421 10.46 9.19 -4.84
N PRO A 422 9.71 9.47 -5.94
CA PRO A 422 9.61 10.82 -6.47
C PRO A 422 8.91 11.79 -5.50
N ASP A 423 7.90 11.35 -4.74
CA ASP A 423 7.23 12.17 -3.71
C ASP A 423 8.21 12.68 -2.63
N GLU A 424 9.19 11.84 -2.25
CA GLU A 424 10.10 12.12 -1.14
C GLU A 424 11.48 12.63 -1.59
N ILE A 425 11.72 12.74 -2.90
CA ILE A 425 13.03 13.08 -3.42
C ILE A 425 13.46 14.49 -2.98
N GLU A 426 12.56 15.47 -3.01
CA GLU A 426 12.87 16.86 -2.67
C GLU A 426 13.36 16.99 -1.22
N GLY A 427 12.67 16.35 -0.28
CA GLY A 427 13.04 16.35 1.13
C GLY A 427 14.16 15.35 1.51
N GLY A 428 14.54 14.46 0.59
CA GLY A 428 15.44 13.33 0.87
C GLY A 428 16.67 13.22 -0.03
N LYS A 429 16.84 14.12 -1.00
CA LYS A 429 17.87 14.06 -2.06
C LYS A 429 19.28 13.95 -1.53
N GLU A 430 19.66 14.77 -0.55
CA GLU A 430 21.01 14.75 0.02
C GLU A 430 21.34 13.39 0.67
N LEU A 431 20.37 12.82 1.37
CA LEU A 431 20.52 11.51 2.01
C LEU A 431 20.59 10.40 0.96
N LEU A 432 19.75 10.48 -0.08
CA LEU A 432 19.73 9.55 -1.21
C LEU A 432 21.11 9.46 -1.87
N MET A 433 21.71 10.62 -2.16
CA MET A 433 23.05 10.73 -2.74
C MET A 433 24.13 10.20 -1.80
N ARG A 434 24.09 10.58 -0.51
CA ARG A 434 25.06 10.13 0.49
C ARG A 434 25.03 8.61 0.69
N MET A 435 23.85 8.01 0.59
CA MET A 435 23.66 6.57 0.69
C MET A 435 24.01 5.84 -0.61
N LYS A 436 24.27 6.55 -1.72
CA LYS A 436 24.44 5.94 -3.06
C LYS A 436 23.27 5.02 -3.40
N ALA A 437 22.06 5.49 -3.09
CA ALA A 437 20.81 4.76 -3.30
C ALA A 437 20.43 4.64 -4.77
N LEU A 438 21.01 5.48 -5.63
CA LEU A 438 20.90 5.39 -7.07
C LEU A 438 22.30 5.34 -7.68
N GLU A 439 22.40 4.64 -8.80
CA GLU A 439 23.57 4.59 -9.67
C GLU A 439 23.61 5.81 -10.59
N ALA A 440 24.79 6.32 -10.88
CA ALA A 440 24.96 7.39 -11.85
C ALA A 440 24.94 6.82 -13.28
N TYR A 441 24.05 7.34 -14.12
CA TYR A 441 23.96 6.99 -15.53
C TYR A 441 24.13 8.24 -16.44
N PRO A 442 24.95 8.18 -17.50
CA PRO A 442 25.92 7.12 -17.81
C PRO A 442 26.98 6.98 -16.69
N PRO A 443 27.69 5.85 -16.58
CA PRO A 443 28.69 5.64 -15.53
C PRO A 443 29.83 6.67 -15.61
N PHE A 444 30.57 6.84 -14.51
CA PHE A 444 31.79 7.65 -14.51
C PHE A 444 32.92 6.91 -15.26
N ALA A 445 33.90 7.64 -15.80
CA ALA A 445 34.92 7.08 -16.72
C ALA A 445 35.72 5.88 -16.16
N ASN A 446 35.76 5.71 -14.83
CA ASN A 446 36.45 4.60 -14.14
C ASN A 446 35.48 3.69 -13.37
N GLN A 447 34.20 3.68 -13.74
CA GLN A 447 33.18 2.84 -13.12
C GLN A 447 32.46 2.04 -14.20
N GLU A 448 32.25 0.76 -13.93
CA GLU A 448 31.37 -0.08 -14.73
C GLU A 448 29.95 0.03 -14.20
N SER A 449 28.97 -0.15 -15.10
CA SER A 449 27.57 -0.19 -14.69
C SER A 449 27.24 -1.52 -14.02
N VAL A 450 26.30 -1.48 -13.06
CA VAL A 450 25.91 -2.68 -12.30
C VAL A 450 25.00 -3.61 -13.13
N GLY A 451 24.21 -3.05 -14.03
CA GLY A 451 23.34 -3.79 -14.94
C GLY A 451 24.15 -4.69 -15.85
N GLN A 452 23.65 -5.92 -15.99
CA GLN A 452 24.31 -6.98 -16.78
C GLN A 452 23.63 -7.14 -18.14
N ASP A 453 22.36 -6.73 -18.25
CA ASP A 453 21.59 -6.82 -19.47
C ASP A 453 21.74 -5.54 -20.30
N ARG A 454 21.79 -5.69 -21.62
CA ARG A 454 21.90 -4.54 -22.54
C ARG A 454 20.73 -3.56 -22.39
N ASP A 455 19.58 -4.07 -21.95
CA ASP A 455 18.35 -3.30 -21.80
C ASP A 455 18.18 -2.69 -20.40
N ASP A 456 19.11 -2.92 -19.46
CA ASP A 456 18.97 -2.49 -18.06
C ASP A 456 18.89 -0.97 -17.88
N TYR A 457 19.35 -0.20 -18.85
CA TYR A 457 19.36 1.27 -18.77
C TYR A 457 18.73 1.95 -19.98
N VAL A 458 17.95 1.22 -20.79
CA VAL A 458 17.24 1.82 -21.93
C VAL A 458 16.33 2.95 -21.47
N HIS A 459 15.62 2.78 -20.36
CA HIS A 459 14.75 3.82 -19.78
C HIS A 459 15.53 5.08 -19.36
N ALA A 460 16.76 4.91 -18.87
CA ALA A 460 17.62 6.01 -18.44
C ALA A 460 18.15 6.78 -19.66
N GLN A 461 18.51 6.06 -20.72
CA GLN A 461 18.94 6.64 -21.99
C GLN A 461 17.80 7.41 -22.66
N GLU A 462 16.61 6.82 -22.78
CA GLU A 462 15.41 7.48 -23.33
C GLU A 462 15.03 8.76 -22.56
N HIS A 463 15.19 8.75 -21.23
CA HIS A 463 14.96 9.94 -20.41
C HIS A 463 15.95 11.07 -20.72
N ILE A 464 17.24 10.76 -20.89
CA ILE A 464 18.25 11.76 -21.29
C ILE A 464 17.95 12.31 -22.69
N ASP A 465 17.58 11.44 -23.63
CA ASP A 465 17.33 11.82 -25.02
C ASP A 465 16.07 12.69 -25.17
N SER A 466 15.04 12.45 -24.36
CA SER A 466 13.81 13.24 -24.32
C SER A 466 13.95 14.58 -23.59
N SER A 467 14.97 14.76 -22.75
CA SER A 467 15.16 15.97 -21.93
C SER A 467 15.72 17.18 -22.67
N GLY A 468 15.93 17.10 -23.99
CA GLY A 468 16.27 18.25 -24.85
C GLY A 468 17.48 19.05 -24.39
N ASN A 469 18.71 18.53 -24.58
CA ASN A 469 19.90 19.24 -24.14
C ASN A 469 20.17 20.51 -24.97
N ALA A 470 20.09 21.67 -24.31
CA ALA A 470 20.76 22.88 -24.76
C ALA A 470 22.29 22.73 -24.58
N GLU A 471 23.05 23.07 -25.61
CA GLU A 471 24.50 23.36 -25.54
C GLU A 471 25.46 22.25 -25.07
N GLY A 472 25.35 21.03 -25.60
CA GLY A 472 26.44 20.05 -25.56
C GLY A 472 26.78 19.45 -24.18
N PHE A 473 26.10 19.86 -23.12
CA PHE A 473 26.18 19.23 -21.81
C PHE A 473 25.29 17.99 -21.78
N ARG A 474 25.86 16.81 -21.50
CA ARG A 474 25.11 15.57 -21.26
C ARG A 474 24.94 15.40 -19.75
N PRO A 475 23.75 15.65 -19.17
CA PRO A 475 23.54 15.48 -17.74
C PRO A 475 23.68 14.01 -17.34
N LYS A 476 24.31 13.77 -16.18
CA LYS A 476 24.24 12.47 -15.50
C LYS A 476 22.98 12.45 -14.65
N ILE A 477 22.27 11.33 -14.68
CA ILE A 477 21.08 11.09 -13.87
C ILE A 477 21.34 9.99 -12.85
N GLY A 478 20.54 9.95 -11.78
CA GLY A 478 20.51 8.82 -10.84
C GLY A 478 19.42 7.84 -11.24
N THR A 479 19.73 6.55 -11.36
CA THR A 479 18.75 5.49 -11.64
C THR A 479 19.13 4.17 -10.94
N LEU A 480 18.25 3.19 -10.98
CA LEU A 480 18.59 1.78 -10.83
C LEU A 480 18.64 1.10 -12.21
N SER A 481 19.22 -0.10 -12.27
CA SER A 481 19.01 -1.00 -13.39
C SER A 481 17.53 -1.38 -13.51
N LYS A 482 17.08 -1.78 -14.70
CA LYS A 482 15.71 -2.25 -14.93
C LYS A 482 15.40 -3.44 -14.02
N ALA A 483 16.33 -4.38 -13.89
CA ALA A 483 16.15 -5.55 -13.02
C ALA A 483 15.88 -5.16 -11.55
N GLU A 484 16.66 -4.20 -11.02
CA GLU A 484 16.45 -3.64 -9.67
C GLU A 484 15.12 -2.88 -9.56
N TRP A 485 14.76 -2.06 -10.55
CA TRP A 485 13.47 -1.34 -10.55
C TRP A 485 12.29 -2.31 -10.51
N GLU A 486 12.35 -3.41 -11.25
CA GLU A 486 11.32 -4.44 -11.24
C GLU A 486 11.21 -5.11 -9.85
N ALA A 487 12.31 -5.37 -9.15
CA ALA A 487 12.25 -5.93 -7.79
C ALA A 487 11.69 -4.92 -6.77
N VAL A 488 12.18 -3.67 -6.79
CA VAL A 488 11.77 -2.59 -5.86
C VAL A 488 10.28 -2.29 -5.98
N SER A 489 9.76 -2.28 -7.21
CA SER A 489 8.35 -1.95 -7.49
C SER A 489 7.35 -3.01 -7.01
N LEU A 490 7.80 -4.18 -6.54
CA LEU A 490 6.91 -5.14 -5.87
C LEU A 490 6.38 -4.60 -4.52
N TYR A 491 7.07 -3.64 -3.93
CA TYR A 491 6.82 -3.19 -2.57
C TYR A 491 6.02 -1.89 -2.50
N LEU A 492 5.34 -1.74 -1.37
CA LEU A 492 4.65 -0.53 -0.96
C LEU A 492 5.00 -0.14 0.47
N VAL A 493 4.81 1.14 0.77
CA VAL A 493 4.80 1.73 2.09
C VAL A 493 3.36 1.82 2.58
N TYR A 494 3.15 1.51 3.86
CA TYR A 494 1.90 1.81 4.55
C TYR A 494 2.13 2.55 5.87
N ILE A 495 1.17 3.40 6.21
CA ILE A 495 1.15 4.20 7.43
C ILE A 495 -0.27 4.14 7.98
N PHE A 496 -0.43 3.59 9.18
CA PHE A 496 -1.64 3.64 9.98
C PHE A 496 -1.44 4.54 11.18
N ARG A 497 -2.54 5.10 11.68
CA ARG A 497 -2.58 5.87 12.93
C ARG A 497 -3.58 5.22 13.88
N LYS A 498 -3.17 5.09 15.14
CA LYS A 498 -4.03 4.59 16.22
C LYS A 498 -5.10 5.62 16.54
N GLU A 499 -6.36 5.21 16.49
CA GLU A 499 -7.50 6.06 16.80
C GLU A 499 -7.64 6.33 18.30
N ASP A 500 -8.16 7.52 18.62
CA ASP A 500 -8.48 7.91 19.98
C ASP A 500 -9.95 7.61 20.28
N VAL A 501 -10.19 6.40 20.79
CA VAL A 501 -11.53 5.89 21.14
C VAL A 501 -12.22 6.81 22.17
N SER A 502 -11.48 7.60 22.95
CA SER A 502 -12.03 8.54 23.93
C SER A 502 -12.69 9.78 23.29
N LYS A 503 -12.18 10.24 22.14
CA LYS A 503 -12.75 11.38 21.39
C LYS A 503 -14.00 10.99 20.61
N GLU A 504 -14.12 9.74 20.19
CA GLU A 504 -15.28 9.27 19.43
C GLU A 504 -16.52 9.09 20.31
N ARG A 505 -16.35 8.62 21.56
CA ARG A 505 -17.41 8.65 22.58
C ARG A 505 -17.90 10.07 22.88
N LYS A 506 -16.99 11.06 22.95
CA LYS A 506 -17.37 12.48 23.12
C LYS A 506 -18.12 13.04 21.91
N ARG A 507 -17.71 12.70 20.68
CA ARG A 507 -18.43 13.10 19.47
C ARG A 507 -19.84 12.51 19.42
N ARG A 508 -20.00 11.22 19.73
CA ARG A 508 -21.31 10.54 19.77
C ARG A 508 -22.23 11.09 20.86
N HIS A 509 -21.69 11.45 22.04
CA HIS A 509 -22.47 12.12 23.09
C HIS A 509 -22.84 13.58 22.73
N SER A 510 -21.95 14.31 22.06
CA SER A 510 -22.27 15.68 21.62
C SER A 510 -23.32 15.72 20.50
N SER A 511 -23.40 14.69 19.65
CA SER A 511 -24.43 14.58 18.61
C SER A 511 -25.77 14.08 19.15
N SER A 512 -25.81 13.35 20.28
CA SER A 512 -27.07 12.90 20.89
C SER A 512 -27.68 13.93 21.86
N SER A 513 -26.95 15.01 22.17
CA SER A 513 -27.40 16.04 23.13
C SER A 513 -28.14 17.22 22.47
N ASN A 514 -28.24 17.26 21.13
CA ASN A 514 -28.82 18.39 20.40
C ASN A 514 -30.23 18.15 19.83
N ASP A 515 -30.82 16.96 20.01
CA ASP A 515 -32.15 16.61 19.47
C ASP A 515 -33.27 16.59 20.53
N GLY A 516 -33.07 17.27 21.67
CA GLY A 516 -33.94 17.10 22.84
C GLY A 516 -34.36 18.37 23.55
N GLU A 517 -34.57 19.51 22.88
CA GLU A 517 -35.21 20.67 23.52
C GLU A 517 -35.67 21.72 22.50
N HIS A 518 -36.82 21.50 21.84
CA HIS A 518 -37.67 22.59 21.31
C HIS A 518 -39.07 22.04 20.91
N SER A 519 -39.92 21.79 21.90
CA SER A 519 -41.38 21.90 21.70
C SER A 519 -42.05 22.17 23.04
N GLY A 520 -42.39 23.43 23.26
CA GLY A 520 -43.05 23.86 24.49
C GLY A 520 -43.32 25.36 24.48
N ASP A 521 -44.58 25.68 24.19
CA ASP A 521 -45.30 26.86 24.67
C ASP A 521 -45.35 28.12 23.77
N GLN A 522 -46.41 28.19 22.96
CA GLN A 522 -47.01 29.46 22.57
C GLN A 522 -48.54 29.40 22.73
N GLY A 523 -49.04 30.18 23.69
CA GLY A 523 -50.07 31.18 23.40
C GLY A 523 -51.51 30.84 23.79
N LYS A 524 -51.89 31.16 25.03
CA LYS A 524 -53.26 31.64 25.33
C LYS A 524 -53.24 32.74 26.40
N ARG A 525 -53.45 33.99 25.97
CA ARG A 525 -54.08 35.05 26.78
C ARG A 525 -55.05 35.85 25.91
N ASN A 526 -56.33 35.65 26.23
CA ASN A 526 -57.49 36.55 26.21
C ASN A 526 -57.49 37.81 25.32
N VAL A 527 -58.53 37.92 24.49
CA VAL A 527 -59.35 39.15 24.40
C VAL A 527 -60.83 38.77 24.36
N SER A 528 -61.59 39.49 25.16
CA SER A 528 -63.02 39.46 25.40
C SER A 528 -63.82 40.30 24.40
N LYS A 529 -64.89 39.72 23.85
CA LYS A 529 -66.27 40.22 23.67
C LYS A 529 -66.95 39.56 22.47
#